data_AF-A0A9Y4NK90-F1
#
_entry.id   AF-A0A9Y4NK90-F1
#
_cell.length_a   1.000
_cell.length_b   1.000
_cell.length_c   1.000
_cell.angle_alpha   90.00
_cell.angle_beta   90.00
_cell.angle_gamma   90.00
#
_symmetry.space_group_name_H-M   'P 1'
#
loop_
_entity.id
_entity.type
_entity.pdbx_description
1 polymer ?
#
loop_
_entity_poly.entity_id
_entity_poly.type
_entity_poly.pdbx_seq_one_letter_code
_entity_poly.pdbx_strand_id
1 'polypeptide(L)'
;MGAVLGAFSFASWMPCLCSSATCLMCSCCPNSRNSTVTRIIYAFILLLGTIVACIMLSPGVEQQLRRIPGFCEDGAGSSIPGLQADVNCEMFVGYKAVYRICFGMSMWFLLFSILMINIKNSRDPRAAIHSGFWFFKFAALVAVTVGAFYIPDGPFTFTWFVIGSAGAFCFILIQLVLLVDFAHSWNESWVDKMEKGNSRGWYAALLAITILNYILSFIAVVLFFIFYTKPDGCFINKFFISANMLSCIVASVISVLPKVQ
;
A
#
# COMPACT_ATOMS: atom_id res chain seq x y z
N MET A 1 9.96 43.03 10.25
CA MET A 1 11.07 42.07 10.13
C MET A 1 10.61 40.66 10.53
N GLY A 2 9.58 40.14 9.86
CA GLY A 2 8.89 38.89 10.22
C GLY A 2 9.12 37.73 9.26
N ALA A 3 10.29 37.66 8.61
CA ALA A 3 10.57 36.69 7.55
C ALA A 3 11.81 35.80 7.81
N VAL A 4 12.42 35.85 9.01
CA VAL A 4 13.66 35.10 9.30
C VAL A 4 13.48 33.98 10.33
N LEU A 5 12.36 33.93 11.07
CA LEU A 5 12.15 32.91 12.11
C LEU A 5 11.48 31.62 11.62
N GLY A 6 10.91 31.60 10.40
CA GLY A 6 10.33 30.38 9.81
C GLY A 6 11.37 29.41 9.21
N ALA A 7 12.58 29.88 8.91
CA ALA A 7 13.63 29.07 8.30
C ALA A 7 14.42 28.21 9.32
N PHE A 8 14.35 28.54 10.62
CA PHE A 8 15.09 27.83 11.66
C PHE A 8 14.39 26.57 12.20
N SER A 9 13.11 26.36 11.88
CA SER A 9 12.41 25.12 12.29
C SER A 9 12.69 23.91 11.40
N PHE A 10 13.12 24.10 10.14
CA PHE A 10 13.58 22.98 9.30
C PHE A 10 15.04 22.59 9.60
N ALA A 11 15.87 23.56 9.98
CA ALA A 11 17.28 23.34 10.29
C ALA A 11 17.52 22.55 11.59
N SER A 12 16.59 22.59 12.56
CA SER A 12 16.71 21.84 13.83
C SER A 12 16.38 20.35 13.70
N TRP A 13 15.78 19.92 12.60
CA TRP A 13 15.44 18.51 12.32
C TRP A 13 16.51 17.82 11.46
N MET A 14 17.34 18.60 10.77
CA MET A 14 18.42 18.11 9.90
C MET A 14 19.53 17.33 10.64
N PRO A 15 19.95 17.68 11.88
CA PRO A 15 20.94 16.90 12.61
C PRO A 15 20.42 15.52 13.05
N CYS A 16 19.11 15.40 13.29
CA CYS A 16 18.46 14.13 13.66
C CYS A 16 18.28 13.17 12.48
N LEU A 17 18.23 13.68 11.25
CA LEU A 17 18.09 12.91 10.02
C LEU A 17 19.44 12.44 9.45
N CYS A 18 20.53 13.21 9.68
CA CYS A 18 21.86 12.96 9.12
C CYS A 18 22.82 12.15 10.00
N SER A 19 22.51 11.92 11.28
CA SER A 19 23.43 11.20 12.19
C SER A 19 23.11 9.70 12.31
N SER A 20 24.16 8.90 12.47
CA SER A 20 24.10 7.47 12.81
C SER A 20 23.47 7.19 14.18
N ALA A 21 23.24 8.23 14.98
CA ALA A 21 22.49 8.16 16.22
C ALA A 21 20.99 8.25 15.92
N THR A 22 20.27 7.14 16.13
CA THR A 22 18.84 7.16 16.48
C THR A 22 18.58 8.25 17.52
N CYS A 23 17.40 8.88 17.53
CA CYS A 23 16.89 9.94 18.41
C CYS A 23 17.08 9.73 19.93
N LEU A 24 18.29 9.47 20.41
CA LEU A 24 18.69 9.21 21.79
C LEU A 24 19.26 10.47 22.44
N MET A 25 19.64 11.48 21.64
CA MET A 25 20.15 12.78 22.09
C MET A 25 19.11 13.90 22.03
N CYS A 26 17.87 13.60 21.60
CA CYS A 26 16.76 14.54 21.71
C CYS A 26 15.91 14.11 22.91
N SER A 27 15.89 14.92 23.97
CA SER A 27 15.11 14.69 25.21
C SER A 27 13.59 14.51 25.00
N CYS A 28 13.10 14.52 23.77
CA CYS A 28 11.69 14.45 23.40
C CYS A 28 11.14 13.03 23.16
N CYS A 29 11.94 11.95 23.28
CA CYS A 29 11.43 10.58 23.13
C CYS A 29 12.05 9.61 24.17
N PRO A 30 11.50 9.53 25.38
CA PRO A 30 11.91 8.51 26.33
C PRO A 30 11.39 7.14 25.87
N ASN A 31 12.33 6.21 25.67
CA ASN A 31 12.10 4.75 25.66
C ASN A 31 11.13 4.16 24.61
N SER A 32 11.29 4.50 23.33
CA SER A 32 10.67 3.72 22.24
C SER A 32 11.64 2.66 21.72
N ARG A 33 11.20 1.39 21.58
CA ARG A 33 12.00 0.32 20.98
C ARG A 33 12.34 0.71 19.54
N ASN A 34 13.62 0.96 19.25
CA ASN A 34 14.14 1.34 17.92
C ASN A 34 13.57 0.49 16.76
N SER A 35 13.26 -0.79 16.99
CA SER A 35 12.65 -1.68 15.99
C SER A 35 11.22 -1.29 15.60
N THR A 36 10.37 -0.89 16.56
CA THR A 36 8.98 -0.49 16.27
C THR A 36 8.94 0.80 15.48
N VAL A 37 9.77 1.79 15.87
CA VAL A 37 9.89 3.06 15.15
C VAL A 37 10.34 2.84 13.71
N THR A 38 11.35 1.97 13.50
CA THR A 38 11.84 1.63 12.15
C THR A 38 10.73 1.03 11.28
N ARG A 39 9.91 0.13 11.82
CA ARG A 39 8.76 -0.44 11.09
C ARG A 39 7.73 0.62 10.70
N ILE A 40 7.41 1.54 11.61
CA ILE A 40 6.47 2.64 11.35
C ILE A 40 7.00 3.55 10.24
N ILE A 41 8.30 3.89 10.26
CA ILE A 41 8.90 4.74 9.24
C ILE A 41 8.85 4.05 7.86
N TYR A 42 9.17 2.76 7.76
CA TYR A 42 9.06 2.04 6.48
C TYR A 42 7.61 1.96 5.97
N ALA A 43 6.63 1.78 6.86
CA ALA A 43 5.21 1.85 6.49
C ALA A 43 4.81 3.24 5.98
N PHE A 44 5.30 4.30 6.63
CA PHE A 44 5.08 5.68 6.19
C PHE A 44 5.73 5.98 4.83
N ILE A 45 6.94 5.48 4.58
CA ILE A 45 7.62 5.59 3.29
C ILE A 45 6.78 4.91 2.19
N LEU A 46 6.29 3.70 2.45
CA LEU A 46 5.43 2.98 1.50
C LEU A 46 4.13 3.77 1.23
N LEU A 47 3.49 4.29 2.28
CA LEU A 47 2.29 5.12 2.16
C LEU A 47 2.54 6.38 1.33
N LEU A 48 3.63 7.10 1.59
CA LEU A 48 4.01 8.29 0.83
C LEU A 48 4.27 7.94 -0.63
N GLY A 49 4.96 6.84 -0.91
CA GLY A 49 5.15 6.34 -2.28
C GLY A 49 3.84 6.08 -3.00
N THR A 50 2.86 5.46 -2.32
CA THR A 50 1.51 5.24 -2.85
C THR A 50 0.77 6.55 -3.11
N ILE A 51 0.84 7.52 -2.20
CA ILE A 51 0.22 8.84 -2.39
C ILE A 51 0.81 9.54 -3.62
N VAL A 52 2.14 9.53 -3.78
CA VAL A 52 2.80 10.09 -4.95
C VAL A 52 2.36 9.38 -6.23
N ALA A 53 2.27 8.04 -6.23
CA ALA A 53 1.75 7.29 -7.36
C ALA A 53 0.30 7.68 -7.71
N CYS A 54 -0.58 7.84 -6.72
CA CYS A 54 -1.95 8.34 -6.96
C CYS A 54 -1.98 9.76 -7.53
N ILE A 55 -1.09 10.65 -7.08
CA ILE A 55 -0.97 12.01 -7.63
C ILE A 55 -0.57 11.99 -9.11
N MET A 56 0.29 11.05 -9.53
CA MET A 56 0.70 10.90 -10.93
C MET A 56 -0.44 10.43 -11.84
N LEU A 57 -1.51 9.86 -11.29
CA LEU A 57 -2.72 9.53 -12.04
C LEU A 57 -3.64 10.76 -12.24
N SER A 58 -3.37 11.88 -11.57
CA SER A 58 -4.19 13.07 -11.70
C SER A 58 -3.98 13.79 -13.04
N PRO A 59 -5.05 14.29 -13.69
CA PRO A 59 -4.97 14.86 -15.03
C PRO A 59 -4.09 16.13 -15.10
N GLY A 60 -3.94 16.86 -14.00
CA GLY A 60 -3.08 18.05 -13.94
C GLY A 60 -1.58 17.73 -14.00
N VAL A 61 -1.16 16.58 -13.45
CA VAL A 61 0.24 16.14 -13.46
C VAL A 61 0.58 15.45 -14.79
N GLU A 62 -0.39 14.73 -15.36
CA GLU A 62 -0.27 14.12 -16.69
C GLU A 62 0.12 15.15 -17.77
N GLN A 63 -0.50 16.34 -17.75
CA GLN A 63 -0.17 17.43 -18.68
C GLN A 63 1.28 17.92 -18.60
N GLN A 64 1.90 17.85 -17.41
CA GLN A 64 3.30 18.21 -17.21
C GLN A 64 4.25 17.09 -17.64
N LEU A 65 3.87 15.83 -17.37
CA LEU A 65 4.62 14.63 -17.80
C LEU A 65 4.70 14.51 -19.33
N ARG A 66 3.68 14.99 -20.06
CA ARG A 66 3.69 15.05 -21.54
C ARG A 66 4.85 15.85 -22.14
N ARG A 67 5.41 16.81 -21.38
CA ARG A 67 6.54 17.64 -21.86
C ARG A 67 7.90 16.96 -21.72
N ILE A 68 7.96 15.78 -21.10
CA ILE A 68 9.22 15.08 -20.86
C ILE A 68 9.52 14.14 -22.05
N PRO A 69 10.68 14.30 -22.73
CA PRO A 69 11.09 13.40 -23.80
C PRO A 69 11.23 11.96 -23.30
N GLY A 70 10.75 10.99 -24.07
CA GLY A 70 10.76 9.54 -23.72
C GLY A 70 9.46 8.93 -23.13
N PHE A 71 8.36 9.69 -22.96
CA PHE A 71 7.04 9.13 -22.58
C PHE A 71 6.08 8.98 -23.78
N CYS A 72 6.19 9.86 -24.79
CA CYS A 72 5.41 9.84 -26.03
C CYS A 72 6.27 9.84 -27.30
N GLU A 73 7.59 9.65 -27.20
CA GLU A 73 8.51 9.90 -28.32
C GLU A 73 8.63 8.74 -29.33
N ASP A 74 8.04 7.57 -29.05
CA ASP A 74 8.05 6.44 -29.98
C ASP A 74 6.93 6.48 -31.05
N GLY A 75 6.16 7.57 -31.13
CA GLY A 75 5.13 7.79 -32.15
C GLY A 75 5.52 8.74 -33.29
N ALA A 76 6.62 9.49 -33.15
CA ALA A 76 7.02 10.51 -34.12
C ALA A 76 7.76 9.95 -35.36
N GLY A 77 7.98 8.62 -35.41
CA GLY A 77 8.61 7.93 -36.54
C GLY A 77 7.65 7.19 -37.49
N SER A 78 6.37 7.05 -37.15
CA SER A 78 5.38 6.45 -38.07
C SER A 78 4.78 7.53 -38.95
N SER A 79 5.32 7.65 -40.14
CA SER A 79 4.83 8.42 -41.28
C SER A 79 3.47 7.92 -41.78
N ILE A 80 2.41 8.05 -40.97
CA ILE A 80 1.01 7.87 -41.43
C ILE A 80 0.16 9.06 -40.95
N PRO A 81 -0.39 9.86 -41.87
CA PRO A 81 -1.23 11.00 -41.53
C PRO A 81 -2.64 10.50 -41.15
N GLY A 82 -3.04 10.66 -39.89
CA GLY A 82 -4.42 10.44 -39.46
C GLY A 82 -4.60 9.79 -38.08
N LEU A 83 -4.56 10.60 -37.04
CA LEU A 83 -5.61 10.61 -36.02
C LEU A 83 -5.92 9.33 -35.21
N GLN A 84 -4.93 8.55 -34.75
CA GLN A 84 -5.21 7.47 -33.77
C GLN A 84 -4.10 7.14 -32.76
N ALA A 85 -2.87 7.65 -32.95
CA ALA A 85 -1.76 7.40 -32.03
C ALA A 85 -1.73 8.37 -30.83
N ASP A 86 -2.20 9.61 -31.01
CA ASP A 86 -2.18 10.67 -30.00
C ASP A 86 -3.09 10.35 -28.80
N VAL A 87 -4.29 9.84 -29.07
CA VAL A 87 -5.31 9.49 -28.06
C VAL A 87 -4.86 8.32 -27.14
N ASN A 88 -3.99 7.44 -27.64
CA ASN A 88 -3.43 6.33 -26.87
C ASN A 88 -2.23 6.73 -26.01
N CYS A 89 -1.51 7.80 -26.34
CA CYS A 89 -0.44 8.26 -25.43
C CYS A 89 -1.04 8.89 -24.17
N GLU A 90 -2.06 9.74 -24.34
CA GLU A 90 -2.70 10.48 -23.25
C GLU A 90 -3.21 9.55 -22.14
N MET A 91 -3.99 8.51 -22.49
CA MET A 91 -4.60 7.64 -21.48
C MET A 91 -3.61 6.75 -20.71
N PHE A 92 -2.40 6.54 -21.25
CA PHE A 92 -1.42 5.60 -20.69
C PHE A 92 -0.23 6.26 -19.98
N VAL A 93 0.00 7.57 -20.15
CA VAL A 93 1.15 8.27 -19.51
C VAL A 93 1.11 8.17 -17.99
N GLY A 94 -0.06 8.41 -17.38
CA GLY A 94 -0.24 8.32 -15.92
C GLY A 94 0.05 6.91 -15.39
N TYR A 95 -0.47 5.87 -16.04
CA TYR A 95 -0.21 4.48 -15.65
C TYR A 95 1.26 4.09 -15.82
N LYS A 96 1.92 4.50 -16.90
CA LYS A 96 3.36 4.29 -17.09
C LYS A 96 4.18 4.93 -15.97
N ALA A 97 3.86 6.17 -15.59
CA ALA A 97 4.53 6.85 -14.48
C ALA A 97 4.35 6.11 -13.14
N VAL A 98 3.13 5.61 -12.88
CA VAL A 98 2.85 4.76 -11.70
C VAL A 98 3.72 3.51 -11.71
N TYR A 99 3.82 2.78 -12.83
CA TYR A 99 4.66 1.58 -12.93
C TYR A 99 6.13 1.87 -12.61
N ARG A 100 6.69 3.00 -13.09
CA ARG A 100 8.08 3.38 -12.83
C ARG A 100 8.32 3.75 -11.36
N ILE A 101 7.38 4.45 -10.71
CA ILE A 101 7.45 4.75 -9.28
C ILE A 101 7.36 3.48 -8.44
N CYS A 102 6.37 2.63 -8.73
CA CYS A 102 6.18 1.35 -8.04
C CYS A 102 7.39 0.42 -8.26
N PHE A 103 7.99 0.43 -9.44
CA PHE A 103 9.26 -0.28 -9.70
C PHE A 103 10.37 0.23 -8.77
N GLY A 104 10.62 1.54 -8.72
CA GLY A 104 11.65 2.12 -7.84
C GLY A 104 11.45 1.76 -6.37
N MET A 105 10.21 1.87 -5.88
CA MET A 105 9.85 1.46 -4.51
C MET A 105 10.07 -0.03 -4.29
N SER A 106 9.64 -0.89 -5.22
CA SER A 106 9.79 -2.34 -5.09
C SER A 106 11.26 -2.77 -5.10
N MET A 107 12.10 -2.18 -5.96
CA MET A 107 13.54 -2.46 -6.01
C MET A 107 14.22 -2.03 -4.73
N TRP A 108 13.84 -0.89 -4.16
CA TRP A 108 14.34 -0.42 -2.87
C TRP A 108 14.03 -1.42 -1.75
N PHE A 109 12.77 -1.83 -1.61
CA PHE A 109 12.39 -2.79 -0.56
C PHE A 109 12.99 -4.17 -0.79
N LEU A 110 13.12 -4.61 -2.05
CA LEU A 110 13.75 -5.87 -2.40
C LEU A 110 15.26 -5.86 -2.09
N LEU A 111 15.96 -4.77 -2.41
CA LEU A 111 17.36 -4.59 -2.04
C LEU A 111 17.53 -4.67 -0.52
N PHE A 112 16.71 -3.98 0.25
CA PHE A 112 16.75 -4.06 1.71
C PHE A 112 16.38 -5.44 2.24
N SER A 113 15.45 -6.15 1.59
CA SER A 113 15.13 -7.53 1.94
C SER A 113 16.36 -8.44 1.78
N ILE A 114 17.06 -8.34 0.65
CA ILE A 114 18.28 -9.12 0.36
C ILE A 114 19.40 -8.77 1.34
N LEU A 115 19.64 -7.48 1.61
CA LEU A 115 20.67 -7.03 2.56
C LEU A 115 20.45 -7.55 3.98
N MET A 116 19.19 -7.81 4.36
CA MET A 116 18.81 -8.27 5.70
C MET A 116 18.68 -9.80 5.82
N ILE A 117 19.03 -10.56 4.77
CA ILE A 117 19.02 -12.03 4.83
C ILE A 117 20.01 -12.51 5.89
N ASN A 118 19.54 -13.42 6.76
CA ASN A 118 20.33 -14.12 7.77
C ASN A 118 20.99 -13.19 8.82
N ILE A 119 20.32 -12.10 9.19
CA ILE A 119 20.70 -11.33 10.39
C ILE A 119 20.09 -12.03 11.61
N LYS A 120 20.96 -12.54 12.49
CA LYS A 120 20.55 -13.24 13.71
C LYS A 120 20.65 -12.39 14.97
N ASN A 121 21.48 -11.34 14.94
CA ASN A 121 21.77 -10.54 16.11
C ASN A 121 21.68 -9.03 15.81
N SER A 122 21.20 -8.25 16.77
CA SER A 122 21.03 -6.80 16.62
C SER A 122 22.36 -6.02 16.61
N ARG A 123 23.48 -6.69 16.90
CA ARG A 123 24.82 -6.09 16.91
C ARG A 123 25.51 -6.10 15.53
N ASP A 124 24.91 -6.77 14.55
CA ASP A 124 25.45 -6.76 13.19
C ASP A 124 25.44 -5.33 12.63
N PRO A 125 26.51 -4.89 11.93
CA PRO A 125 26.56 -3.55 11.33
C PRO A 125 25.41 -3.32 10.33
N ARG A 126 24.92 -4.40 9.70
CA ARG A 126 23.74 -4.38 8.81
C ARG A 126 22.45 -3.99 9.56
N ALA A 127 22.29 -4.41 10.81
CA ALA A 127 21.14 -4.02 11.63
C ALA A 127 21.19 -2.52 11.99
N ALA A 128 22.39 -1.97 12.22
CA ALA A 128 22.58 -0.53 12.42
C ALA A 128 22.23 0.28 11.16
N ILE A 129 22.58 -0.23 9.97
CA ILE A 129 22.14 0.34 8.69
C ILE A 129 20.62 0.26 8.57
N HIS A 130 19.96 -0.82 9.01
CA HIS A 130 18.49 -0.94 8.93
C HIS A 130 17.75 0.10 9.78
N SER A 131 18.20 0.37 11.01
CA SER A 131 17.54 1.31 11.92
C SER A 131 17.98 2.77 11.78
N GLY A 132 19.16 3.02 11.18
CA GLY A 132 19.77 4.35 11.08
C GLY A 132 19.81 4.96 9.67
N PHE A 133 20.55 6.06 9.53
CA PHE A 133 20.86 6.73 8.25
C PHE A 133 19.65 7.06 7.37
N TRP A 134 18.58 7.59 7.97
CA TRP A 134 17.32 7.86 7.28
C TRP A 134 17.43 8.89 6.14
N PHE A 135 18.21 9.96 6.32
CA PHE A 135 18.41 10.96 5.26
C PHE A 135 19.01 10.35 3.99
N PHE A 136 20.14 9.64 4.13
CA PHE A 136 20.81 8.99 3.00
C PHE A 136 19.93 7.92 2.35
N LYS A 137 19.15 7.19 3.14
CA LYS A 137 18.18 6.22 2.62
C LYS A 137 17.09 6.88 1.80
N PHE A 138 16.50 7.95 2.30
CA PHE A 138 15.45 8.66 1.57
C PHE A 138 15.99 9.26 0.27
N ALA A 139 17.18 9.86 0.31
CA ALA A 139 17.85 10.36 -0.88
C ALA A 139 18.12 9.24 -1.90
N ALA A 140 18.62 8.08 -1.44
CA ALA A 140 18.85 6.92 -2.30
C ALA A 140 17.54 6.36 -2.88
N LEU A 141 16.46 6.30 -2.09
CA LEU A 141 15.15 5.87 -2.56
C LEU A 141 14.61 6.80 -3.67
N VAL A 142 14.70 8.12 -3.46
CA VAL A 142 14.30 9.10 -4.46
C VAL A 142 15.16 8.97 -5.71
N ALA A 143 16.47 8.79 -5.57
CA ALA A 143 17.39 8.59 -6.69
C ALA A 143 17.05 7.33 -7.50
N VAL A 144 16.77 6.20 -6.86
CA VAL A 144 16.34 4.95 -7.54
C VAL A 144 15.00 5.16 -8.25
N THR A 145 14.07 5.86 -7.61
CA THR A 145 12.75 6.14 -8.18
C THR A 145 12.84 7.07 -9.39
N VAL A 146 13.65 8.13 -9.32
CA VAL A 146 13.93 9.02 -10.46
C VAL A 146 14.71 8.29 -11.55
N GLY A 147 15.67 7.44 -11.18
CA GLY A 147 16.41 6.58 -12.11
C GLY A 147 15.49 5.68 -12.95
N ALA A 148 14.41 5.18 -12.35
CA ALA A 148 13.41 4.38 -13.05
C ALA A 148 12.69 5.14 -14.18
N PHE A 149 12.65 6.48 -14.15
CA PHE A 149 12.07 7.28 -15.24
C PHE A 149 12.90 7.24 -16.52
N TYR A 150 14.19 6.92 -16.45
CA TYR A 150 15.07 6.82 -17.61
C TYR A 150 14.99 5.46 -18.33
N ILE A 151 14.19 4.52 -17.83
CA ILE A 151 14.00 3.20 -18.46
C ILE A 151 13.09 3.36 -19.69
N PRO A 152 13.52 2.92 -20.90
CA PRO A 152 12.70 3.01 -22.11
C PRO A 152 11.50 2.06 -22.05
N ASP A 153 10.41 2.43 -22.73
CA ASP A 153 9.09 1.84 -22.51
C ASP A 153 8.92 0.38 -22.94
N GLY A 154 9.76 -0.13 -23.85
CA GLY A 154 9.64 -1.40 -24.59
C GLY A 154 8.90 -2.56 -23.89
N PRO A 155 9.57 -3.67 -23.49
CA PRO A 155 8.92 -4.79 -22.80
C PRO A 155 8.70 -4.54 -21.30
N PHE A 156 9.12 -3.37 -20.78
CA PHE A 156 9.16 -3.06 -19.35
C PHE A 156 7.77 -3.10 -18.72
N THR A 157 6.80 -2.39 -19.31
CA THR A 157 5.44 -2.27 -18.75
C THR A 157 4.73 -3.61 -18.67
N PHE A 158 4.82 -4.44 -19.72
CA PHE A 158 4.19 -5.76 -19.73
C PHE A 158 4.84 -6.71 -18.72
N THR A 159 6.18 -6.73 -18.66
CA THR A 159 6.91 -7.56 -17.69
C THR A 159 6.54 -7.18 -16.25
N TRP A 160 6.47 -5.89 -15.97
CA TRP A 160 6.14 -5.40 -14.64
C TRP A 160 4.66 -5.58 -14.27
N PHE A 161 3.76 -5.58 -15.25
CA PHE A 161 2.36 -5.97 -15.05
C PHE A 161 2.23 -7.43 -14.58
N VAL A 162 2.97 -8.36 -15.20
CA VAL A 162 2.95 -9.79 -14.81
C VAL A 162 3.54 -9.99 -13.42
N ILE A 163 4.71 -9.41 -13.15
CA ILE A 163 5.38 -9.49 -11.84
C ILE A 163 4.52 -8.82 -10.76
N GLY A 164 3.95 -7.65 -11.06
CA GLY A 164 3.05 -6.93 -10.16
C GLY A 164 1.79 -7.71 -9.84
N SER A 165 1.20 -8.39 -10.82
CA SER A 165 0.01 -9.21 -10.63
C SER A 165 0.29 -10.45 -9.78
N ALA A 166 1.44 -11.11 -9.98
CA ALA A 166 1.89 -12.21 -9.11
C ALA A 166 2.15 -11.73 -7.67
N GLY A 167 2.79 -10.56 -7.51
CA GLY A 167 3.01 -9.94 -6.21
C GLY A 167 1.72 -9.55 -5.50
N ALA A 168 0.75 -8.98 -6.22
CA ALA A 168 -0.56 -8.61 -5.70
C ALA A 168 -1.34 -9.84 -5.22
N PHE A 169 -1.29 -10.94 -5.96
CA PHE A 169 -1.90 -12.20 -5.53
C PHE A 169 -1.32 -12.69 -4.19
N CYS A 170 0.01 -12.74 -4.05
CA CYS A 170 0.67 -13.10 -2.79
C CYS A 170 0.32 -12.13 -1.66
N PHE A 171 0.27 -10.83 -1.96
CA PHE A 171 -0.06 -9.80 -0.98
C PHE A 171 -1.50 -9.93 -0.46
N ILE A 172 -2.47 -10.23 -1.34
CA ILE A 172 -3.86 -10.48 -0.95
C ILE A 172 -3.96 -11.69 -0.01
N LEU A 173 -3.22 -12.78 -0.29
CA LEU A 173 -3.20 -13.95 0.59
C LEU A 173 -2.64 -13.63 1.99
N ILE A 174 -1.54 -12.88 2.05
CA ILE A 174 -0.95 -12.45 3.32
C ILE A 174 -1.92 -11.52 4.08
N GLN A 175 -2.54 -10.56 3.38
CA GLN A 175 -3.54 -9.66 3.97
C GLN A 175 -4.74 -10.43 4.52
N LEU A 176 -5.21 -11.47 3.82
CA LEU A 176 -6.31 -12.31 4.28
C LEU A 176 -5.96 -13.00 5.60
N VAL A 177 -4.78 -13.62 5.70
CA VAL A 177 -4.33 -14.29 6.93
C VAL A 177 -4.21 -13.28 8.08
N LEU A 178 -3.57 -12.12 7.84
CA LEU A 178 -3.44 -11.07 8.85
C LEU A 178 -4.80 -10.51 9.30
N LEU A 179 -5.76 -10.40 8.39
CA LEU A 179 -7.12 -9.93 8.70
C LEU A 179 -7.87 -10.95 9.57
N VAL A 180 -7.73 -12.25 9.28
CA VAL A 180 -8.32 -13.33 10.09
C VAL A 180 -7.71 -13.35 11.49
N ASP A 181 -6.38 -13.30 11.61
CA ASP A 181 -5.68 -13.24 12.91
C ASP A 181 -6.09 -12.00 13.71
N PHE A 182 -6.21 -10.85 13.03
CA PHE A 182 -6.70 -9.62 13.64
C PHE A 182 -8.14 -9.77 14.14
N ALA A 183 -9.03 -10.38 13.36
CA ALA A 183 -10.41 -10.61 13.75
C ALA A 183 -10.52 -11.54 14.97
N HIS A 184 -9.77 -12.64 15.00
CA HIS A 184 -9.72 -13.54 16.15
C HIS A 184 -9.17 -12.86 17.40
N SER A 185 -8.01 -12.21 17.27
CA SER A 185 -7.35 -11.50 18.39
C SER A 185 -8.25 -10.38 18.95
N TRP A 186 -8.96 -9.67 18.08
CA TRP A 186 -9.92 -8.65 18.49
C TRP A 186 -11.11 -9.29 19.22
N ASN A 187 -11.71 -10.32 18.64
CA ASN A 187 -12.86 -11.00 19.24
C ASN A 187 -12.51 -11.57 20.63
N GLU A 188 -11.40 -12.30 20.76
CA GLU A 188 -10.92 -12.82 22.05
C GLU A 188 -10.68 -11.71 23.07
N SER A 189 -10.08 -10.58 22.67
CA SER A 189 -9.87 -9.45 23.58
C SER A 189 -11.18 -8.86 24.10
N TRP A 190 -12.24 -8.85 23.31
CA TRP A 190 -13.55 -8.32 23.71
C TRP A 190 -14.34 -9.34 24.54
N VAL A 191 -14.22 -10.63 24.22
CA VAL A 191 -14.79 -11.72 25.03
C VAL A 191 -14.14 -11.76 26.42
N ASP A 192 -12.81 -11.66 26.51
CA ASP A 192 -12.10 -11.64 27.81
C ASP A 192 -12.56 -10.45 28.70
N LYS A 193 -12.80 -9.29 28.09
CA LYS A 193 -13.34 -8.10 28.78
C LYS A 193 -14.82 -8.25 29.16
N MET A 194 -15.58 -9.04 28.40
CA MET A 194 -16.95 -9.39 28.76
C MET A 194 -16.98 -10.30 29.99
N GLU A 195 -16.11 -11.31 30.05
CA GLU A 195 -16.06 -12.27 31.15
C GLU A 195 -15.52 -11.66 32.46
N LYS A 196 -14.48 -10.82 32.37
CA LYS A 196 -13.80 -10.24 33.55
C LYS A 196 -14.32 -8.86 33.97
N GLY A 197 -15.07 -8.19 33.10
CA GLY A 197 -15.48 -6.79 33.27
C GLY A 197 -17.00 -6.59 33.30
N ASN A 198 -17.46 -5.49 32.69
CA ASN A 198 -18.89 -5.21 32.54
C ASN A 198 -19.49 -6.09 31.42
N SER A 199 -20.07 -7.22 31.81
CA SER A 199 -20.60 -8.23 30.88
C SER A 199 -21.64 -7.69 29.90
N ARG A 200 -22.56 -6.81 30.34
CA ARG A 200 -23.65 -6.31 29.48
C ARG A 200 -23.17 -5.32 28.41
N GLY A 201 -22.21 -4.45 28.76
CA GLY A 201 -21.70 -3.44 27.83
C GLY A 201 -20.88 -4.04 26.69
N TRP A 202 -19.97 -4.96 27.02
CA TRP A 202 -19.15 -5.66 26.02
C TRP A 202 -19.95 -6.63 25.17
N TYR A 203 -20.96 -7.29 25.75
CA TYR A 203 -21.91 -8.10 24.98
C TYR A 203 -22.69 -7.27 23.96
N ALA A 204 -23.22 -6.11 24.38
CA ALA A 204 -23.90 -5.20 23.46
C ALA A 204 -22.97 -4.69 22.34
N ALA A 205 -21.71 -4.39 22.66
CA ALA A 205 -20.71 -3.96 21.67
C ALA A 205 -20.38 -5.06 20.65
N LEU A 206 -20.16 -6.30 21.11
CA LEU A 206 -19.90 -7.46 20.24
C LEU A 206 -21.08 -7.75 19.30
N LEU A 207 -22.30 -7.71 19.83
CA LEU A 207 -23.50 -7.91 19.04
C LEU A 207 -23.71 -6.77 18.03
N ALA A 208 -23.50 -5.52 18.45
CA ALA A 208 -23.63 -4.36 17.58
C ALA A 208 -22.65 -4.40 16.40
N ILE A 209 -21.37 -4.73 16.65
CA ILE A 209 -20.38 -4.80 15.57
C ILE A 209 -20.64 -5.97 14.63
N THR A 210 -21.13 -7.09 15.14
CA THR A 210 -21.52 -8.24 14.32
C THR A 210 -22.69 -7.89 13.40
N ILE A 211 -23.75 -7.29 13.95
CA ILE A 211 -24.91 -6.84 13.15
C ILE A 211 -24.50 -5.82 12.10
N LEU A 212 -23.67 -4.84 12.47
CA LEU A 212 -23.20 -3.81 11.54
C LEU A 212 -22.46 -4.43 10.34
N ASN A 213 -21.56 -5.39 10.59
CA ASN A 213 -20.82 -6.06 9.51
C ASN A 213 -21.74 -6.87 8.58
N TYR A 214 -22.75 -7.58 9.12
CA TYR A 214 -23.73 -8.29 8.30
C TYR A 214 -24.59 -7.34 7.45
N ILE A 215 -25.04 -6.22 8.03
CA ILE A 215 -25.79 -5.21 7.28
C ILE A 215 -24.93 -4.62 6.17
N LEU A 216 -23.68 -4.25 6.46
CA LEU A 216 -22.76 -3.71 5.47
C LEU A 216 -22.48 -4.71 4.34
N SER A 217 -22.27 -5.98 4.68
CA SER A 217 -22.09 -7.05 3.69
C SER A 217 -23.33 -7.24 2.81
N PHE A 218 -24.54 -7.18 3.39
CA PHE A 218 -25.78 -7.30 2.65
C PHE A 218 -25.97 -6.12 1.68
N ILE A 219 -25.76 -4.89 2.16
CA ILE A 219 -25.81 -3.69 1.32
C ILE A 219 -24.80 -3.80 0.17
N ALA A 220 -23.56 -4.23 0.44
CA ALA A 220 -22.54 -4.40 -0.60
C ALA A 220 -22.98 -5.39 -1.70
N VAL A 221 -23.54 -6.54 -1.33
CA VAL A 221 -24.07 -7.52 -2.29
C VAL A 221 -25.22 -6.94 -3.12
N VAL A 222 -26.15 -6.21 -2.51
CA VAL A 222 -27.26 -5.55 -3.22
C VAL A 222 -26.72 -4.52 -4.22
N LEU A 223 -25.77 -3.68 -3.81
CA LEU A 223 -25.14 -2.70 -4.70
C LEU A 223 -24.39 -3.40 -5.84
N PHE A 224 -23.74 -4.54 -5.60
CA PHE A 224 -23.09 -5.30 -6.66
C PHE A 224 -24.08 -5.84 -7.69
N PHE A 225 -25.24 -6.34 -7.27
CA PHE A 225 -26.28 -6.75 -8.20
C PHE A 225 -26.85 -5.57 -9.00
N ILE A 226 -27.08 -4.41 -8.38
CA ILE A 226 -27.65 -3.23 -9.06
C ILE A 226 -26.68 -2.64 -10.09
N PHE A 227 -25.40 -2.47 -9.74
CA PHE A 227 -24.44 -1.77 -10.60
C PHE A 227 -23.71 -2.67 -11.59
N TYR A 228 -23.43 -3.93 -11.24
CA TYR A 228 -22.59 -4.82 -12.05
C TYR A 228 -23.36 -5.93 -12.77
N THR A 229 -24.68 -5.98 -12.64
CA THR A 229 -25.52 -6.96 -13.38
C THR A 229 -26.64 -6.28 -14.14
N LYS A 230 -27.10 -6.92 -15.22
CA LYS A 230 -28.27 -6.51 -16.01
C LYS A 230 -29.24 -7.69 -16.12
N PRO A 231 -30.55 -7.45 -16.31
CA PRO A 231 -31.54 -8.53 -16.48
C PRO A 231 -31.12 -9.47 -17.62
N ASP A 232 -30.85 -8.89 -18.78
CA ASP A 232 -30.41 -9.61 -19.98
C ASP A 232 -28.90 -9.43 -20.17
N GLY A 233 -28.12 -10.42 -19.71
CA GLY A 233 -26.65 -10.45 -19.87
C GLY A 233 -25.84 -10.46 -18.57
N CYS A 234 -24.53 -10.22 -18.70
CA CYS A 234 -23.53 -10.22 -17.61
C CYS A 234 -23.54 -11.49 -16.73
N PHE A 235 -23.65 -12.66 -17.36
CA PHE A 235 -23.72 -13.95 -16.65
C PHE A 235 -22.50 -14.19 -15.74
N ILE A 236 -21.29 -13.85 -16.20
CA ILE A 236 -20.06 -13.98 -15.43
C ILE A 236 -20.12 -13.18 -14.12
N ASN A 237 -20.58 -11.93 -14.16
CA ASN A 237 -20.69 -11.11 -12.95
C ASN A 237 -21.74 -11.70 -12.00
N LYS A 238 -22.89 -12.14 -12.53
CA LYS A 238 -23.94 -12.81 -11.74
C LYS A 238 -23.41 -14.07 -11.04
N PHE A 239 -22.63 -14.88 -11.76
CA PHE A 239 -22.02 -16.08 -11.21
C PHE A 239 -21.03 -15.75 -10.09
N PHE A 240 -20.10 -14.82 -10.30
CA PHE A 240 -19.13 -14.45 -9.26
C PHE A 240 -19.79 -13.88 -8.00
N ILE A 241 -20.78 -12.99 -8.15
CA ILE A 241 -21.47 -12.40 -6.99
C ILE A 241 -22.24 -13.49 -6.22
N SER A 242 -23.00 -14.34 -6.93
CA SER A 242 -23.78 -15.41 -6.28
C SER A 242 -22.91 -16.49 -5.63
N ALA A 243 -21.82 -16.91 -6.28
CA ALA A 243 -20.88 -17.89 -5.71
C ALA A 243 -20.17 -17.36 -4.46
N ASN A 244 -19.76 -16.09 -4.44
CA ASN A 244 -19.17 -15.47 -3.24
C ASN A 244 -20.20 -15.32 -2.12
N MET A 245 -21.43 -14.89 -2.43
CA MET A 245 -22.51 -14.81 -1.45
C MET A 245 -22.79 -16.18 -0.81
N LEU A 246 -22.87 -17.23 -1.62
CA LEU A 246 -23.05 -18.60 -1.11
C LEU A 246 -21.87 -19.03 -0.22
N SER A 247 -20.63 -18.72 -0.62
CA SER A 247 -19.44 -19.04 0.16
C SER A 247 -19.43 -18.33 1.52
N CYS A 248 -19.85 -17.06 1.58
CA CYS A 248 -20.01 -16.32 2.83
C CYS A 248 -21.07 -16.95 3.74
N ILE A 249 -22.23 -17.34 3.20
CA ILE A 249 -23.30 -18.00 3.97
C ILE A 249 -22.79 -19.33 4.54
N VAL A 250 -22.13 -20.15 3.73
CA VAL A 250 -21.56 -21.43 4.17
C VAL A 250 -20.53 -21.22 5.27
N ALA A 251 -19.62 -20.26 5.11
CA ALA A 251 -18.62 -19.93 6.14
C ALA A 251 -19.27 -19.47 7.46
N SER A 252 -20.31 -18.62 7.39
CA SER A 252 -21.08 -18.18 8.56
C SER A 252 -21.82 -19.32 9.26
N VAL A 253 -22.35 -20.29 8.52
CA VAL A 253 -23.00 -21.47 9.13
C VAL A 253 -21.95 -22.36 9.82
N ILE A 254 -20.82 -22.62 9.14
CA ILE A 254 -19.76 -23.46 9.68
C ILE A 254 -19.17 -22.88 10.97
N SER A 255 -19.00 -21.56 11.05
CA SER A 255 -18.41 -20.90 12.22
C SER A 255 -19.25 -20.98 13.51
N VAL A 256 -20.54 -21.29 13.40
CA VAL A 256 -21.47 -21.42 14.53
C VAL A 256 -21.72 -22.89 14.91
N LEU A 257 -21.20 -23.85 14.13
CA LEU A 257 -21.38 -25.27 14.43
C LEU A 257 -20.65 -25.63 15.74
N PRO A 258 -21.30 -26.35 16.68
CA PRO A 258 -20.73 -26.68 17.98
C PRO A 258 -19.55 -27.66 17.91
N LYS A 259 -19.27 -28.24 16.73
CA LYS A 259 -18.07 -29.07 16.50
C LYS A 259 -16.83 -28.25 16.14
N VAL A 260 -17.01 -26.98 15.78
CA VAL A 260 -15.95 -26.05 15.35
C VAL A 260 -15.66 -25.01 16.44
N GLN A 261 -16.68 -24.65 17.23
CA GLN A 261 -16.54 -23.85 18.47
C GLN A 261 -15.80 -24.61 19.56
#